data_AF-A0AA96XDH1-F1
#
_entry.id   AF-A0AA96XDH1-F1
#
_cell.length_a   1.000
_cell.length_b   1.000
_cell.length_c   1.000
_cell.angle_alpha   90.00
_cell.angle_beta   90.00
_cell.angle_gamma   90.00
#
_symmetry.space_group_name_H-M   'P 1'
#
loop_
_entity.id
_entity.type
_entity.pdbx_description
1 polymer ?
#
loop_
_entity_poly.entity_id
_entity_poly.type
_entity_poly.pdbx_seq_one_letter_code
_entity_poly.pdbx_strand_id
1 'polypeptide(L)'
;MLLDNGLPELAVGSLQSAFTQAPLPRTGHALVLALLHTGRLQELASLLDSSHARQLSEDTLALISEHAGTASEATLTERITALRHGRTPATDEPR
;
A
#
# COMPACT_ATOMS: atom_id res chain seq x y z
N MET A 1 23.56 10.31 -5.38
CA MET A 1 22.78 9.82 -4.23
C MET A 1 21.89 10.96 -3.76
N LEU A 2 20.66 11.04 -4.27
CA LEU A 2 19.74 12.19 -4.11
C LEU A 2 18.34 11.71 -3.70
N LEU A 3 18.23 10.73 -2.81
CA LEU A 3 16.93 10.24 -2.31
C LEU A 3 16.83 10.31 -0.79
N ASP A 4 17.68 11.10 -0.13
CA ASP A 4 17.90 10.94 1.31
C ASP A 4 17.21 11.99 2.19
N ASN A 5 16.81 13.18 1.72
CA ASN A 5 16.41 14.25 2.67
C ASN A 5 15.29 15.21 2.21
N GLY A 6 14.15 14.70 1.70
CA GLY A 6 12.93 15.53 1.57
C GLY A 6 12.11 15.39 0.27
N LEU A 7 12.54 14.52 -0.65
CA LEU A 7 11.78 14.21 -1.85
C LEU A 7 10.51 13.35 -1.66
N PRO A 8 10.37 12.46 -0.65
CA PRO A 8 9.21 11.57 -0.61
C PRO A 8 7.90 12.34 -0.46
N GLU A 9 7.84 13.42 0.34
CA GLU A 9 6.64 14.27 0.48
C GLU A 9 6.23 14.95 -0.83
N LEU A 10 7.21 15.52 -1.54
CA LEU A 10 6.99 16.18 -2.84
C LEU A 10 6.61 15.18 -3.95
N ALA A 11 7.09 13.94 -3.82
CA ALA A 11 6.83 12.88 -4.78
C ALA A 11 5.46 12.20 -4.57
N VAL A 12 4.85 12.26 -3.37
CA VAL A 12 3.58 11.57 -3.09
C VAL A 12 2.51 11.92 -4.12
N GLY A 13 2.29 13.23 -4.38
CA GLY A 13 1.27 13.66 -5.33
C GLY A 13 1.54 13.18 -6.76
N SER A 14 2.81 13.23 -7.19
CA SER A 14 3.21 12.73 -8.52
C SER A 14 3.06 11.22 -8.64
N LEU A 15 3.42 10.47 -7.60
CA LEU A 15 3.27 9.01 -7.53
C LEU A 15 1.81 8.60 -7.48
N GLN A 16 0.96 9.33 -6.76
CA GLN A 16 -0.48 9.10 -6.69
C GLN A 16 -1.16 9.34 -8.04
N SER A 17 -0.83 10.45 -8.72
CA SER A 17 -1.30 10.69 -10.09
C SER A 17 -0.82 9.61 -11.04
N ALA A 18 0.47 9.25 -11.00
CA ALA A 18 1.02 8.21 -11.86
C ALA A 18 0.36 6.85 -11.62
N PHE A 19 0.13 6.46 -10.36
CA PHE A 19 -0.53 5.22 -10.01
C PHE A 19 -2.02 5.22 -10.38
N THR A 20 -2.69 6.38 -10.29
CA THR A 20 -4.09 6.52 -10.72
C THR A 20 -4.23 6.41 -12.24
N GLN A 21 -3.28 6.96 -13.00
CA GLN A 21 -3.28 6.89 -14.47
C GLN A 21 -2.86 5.51 -14.98
N ALA A 22 -1.85 4.92 -14.34
CA ALA A 22 -1.32 3.60 -14.69
C ALA A 22 -0.95 2.84 -13.40
N PRO A 23 -1.88 2.03 -12.86
CA PRO A 23 -1.67 1.34 -11.60
C PRO A 23 -0.72 0.15 -11.79
N LEU A 24 0.58 0.46 -11.79
CA LEU A 24 1.66 -0.52 -11.93
C LEU A 24 2.20 -0.92 -10.55
N PRO A 25 2.58 -2.19 -10.34
CA PRO A 25 3.08 -2.66 -9.06
C PRO A 25 4.28 -1.87 -8.51
N ARG A 26 5.23 -1.51 -9.38
CA ARG A 26 6.42 -0.71 -8.99
C ARG A 26 6.05 0.69 -8.52
N THR A 27 5.11 1.35 -9.20
CA THR A 27 4.65 2.70 -8.83
C THR A 27 3.86 2.65 -7.53
N GLY A 28 3.02 1.63 -7.34
CA GLY A 28 2.30 1.40 -6.09
C GLY A 28 3.26 1.16 -4.91
N HIS A 29 4.31 0.37 -5.12
CA HIS A 29 5.34 0.14 -4.11
C HIS A 29 6.06 1.45 -3.69
N ALA A 30 6.48 2.26 -4.66
CA ALA A 30 7.12 3.56 -4.38
C ALA A 30 6.19 4.54 -3.66
N LEU A 31 4.90 4.58 -4.04
CA LEU A 31 3.89 5.39 -3.38
C LEU A 31 3.70 4.96 -1.92
N VAL A 32 3.57 3.65 -1.66
CA VAL A 32 3.42 3.10 -0.32
C VAL A 32 4.63 3.42 0.55
N LEU A 33 5.86 3.25 0.05
CA LEU A 33 7.06 3.62 0.78
C LEU A 33 7.08 5.11 1.14
N ALA A 34 6.70 5.99 0.20
CA ALA A 34 6.64 7.42 0.45
C ALA A 34 5.57 7.76 1.51
N LEU A 35 4.39 7.15 1.45
CA LEU A 35 3.31 7.36 2.43
C LEU A 35 3.70 6.89 3.84
N LEU A 36 4.38 5.75 3.95
CA LEU A 36 4.86 5.22 5.23
C LEU A 36 5.99 6.09 5.80
N HIS A 37 6.95 6.48 4.97
CA HIS A 37 8.07 7.32 5.41
C HIS A 37 7.63 8.70 5.88
N THR A 38 6.55 9.22 5.31
CA THR A 38 5.99 10.55 5.64
C THR A 38 4.87 10.48 6.69
N GLY A 39 4.56 9.28 7.21
CA GLY A 39 3.50 9.09 8.21
C GLY A 39 2.09 9.40 7.71
N ARG A 40 1.86 9.46 6.39
CA ARG A 40 0.56 9.80 5.77
C ARG A 40 -0.37 8.58 5.72
N LEU A 41 -0.68 8.04 6.91
CA LEU A 41 -1.44 6.80 7.09
C LEU A 41 -2.89 6.89 6.55
N GLN A 42 -3.50 8.08 6.60
CA GLN A 42 -4.87 8.28 6.09
C GLN A 42 -4.95 8.13 4.56
N GLU A 43 -3.93 8.57 3.82
CA GLU A 43 -3.85 8.39 2.37
C GLU A 43 -3.52 6.95 2.01
N LEU A 44 -2.66 6.30 2.81
CA LEU A 44 -2.40 4.87 2.67
C LEU A 44 -3.67 4.04 2.87
N ALA A 45 -4.47 4.37 3.90
CA ALA A 45 -5.77 3.78 4.14
C ALA A 45 -6.73 4.00 2.95
N SER A 46 -6.76 5.21 2.39
CA SER A 46 -7.56 5.53 1.20
C SER A 46 -7.09 4.78 -0.06
N LEU A 47 -5.77 4.58 -0.21
CA LEU A 47 -5.19 3.79 -1.29
C LEU A 47 -5.64 2.32 -1.19
N LEU A 48 -5.64 1.75 0.02
CA LEU A 48 -6.07 0.37 0.28
C LEU A 48 -7.57 0.16 0.05
N ASP A 49 -8.39 1.17 0.30
CA ASP A 49 -9.84 1.11 0.01
C ASP A 49 -10.15 1.31 -1.49
N SER A 50 -9.19 1.79 -2.28
CA SER A 50 -9.38 2.06 -3.71
C SER A 50 -9.37 0.79 -4.56
N SER A 51 -10.00 0.85 -5.74
CA SER A 51 -9.96 -0.26 -6.71
C SER A 51 -8.53 -0.57 -7.21
N HIS A 52 -7.61 0.40 -7.13
CA HIS A 52 -6.20 0.23 -7.51
C HIS A 52 -5.41 -0.57 -6.49
N ALA A 53 -5.92 -0.77 -5.27
CA ALA A 53 -5.28 -1.58 -4.25
C ALA A 53 -4.97 -2.99 -4.76
N ARG A 54 -5.76 -3.54 -5.70
CA ARG A 54 -5.52 -4.86 -6.32
C ARG A 54 -4.22 -4.96 -7.13
N GLN A 55 -3.66 -3.83 -7.57
CA GLN A 55 -2.41 -3.79 -8.33
C GLN A 55 -1.15 -3.74 -7.44
N LEU A 56 -1.32 -3.63 -6.12
CA LEU A 56 -0.22 -3.72 -5.16
C LEU A 56 0.29 -5.16 -5.05
N SER A 57 1.60 -5.37 -5.15
CA SER A 57 2.19 -6.70 -4.94
C SER A 57 2.03 -7.19 -3.50
N GLU A 58 2.05 -8.51 -3.30
CA GLU A 58 2.04 -9.11 -1.96
C GLU A 58 3.21 -8.60 -1.09
N ASP A 59 4.40 -8.42 -1.66
CA ASP A 59 5.55 -7.82 -0.95
C ASP A 59 5.25 -6.41 -0.42
N THR A 60 4.47 -5.65 -1.17
CA THR A 60 4.07 -4.29 -0.75
C THR A 60 3.04 -4.35 0.37
N LEU A 61 2.10 -5.29 0.32
CA LEU A 61 1.13 -5.49 1.41
C LEU A 61 1.80 -5.98 2.70
N ALA A 62 2.79 -6.87 2.57
CA ALA A 62 3.59 -7.34 3.70
C ALA A 62 4.32 -6.18 4.38
N LEU A 63 4.93 -5.28 3.59
CA LEU A 63 5.60 -4.09 4.11
C LEU A 63 4.65 -3.16 4.87
N ILE A 64 3.44 -2.94 4.35
CA ILE A 64 2.42 -2.14 5.06
C ILE A 64 2.03 -2.83 6.37
N SER A 65 1.88 -4.16 6.37
CA SER A 65 1.48 -4.92 7.56
C SER A 65 2.54 -4.84 8.65
N GLU A 66 3.81 -4.94 8.28
CA GLU A 66 4.94 -4.79 9.20
C GLU A 66 4.94 -3.39 9.84
N HIS A 67 4.75 -2.35 9.04
CA HIS A 67 4.72 -0.98 9.54
C HIS A 67 3.45 -0.67 10.38
N ALA A 68 2.30 -1.24 10.03
CA ALA A 68 1.08 -1.09 10.84
C ALA A 68 1.23 -1.77 12.21
N GLY A 69 1.94 -2.91 12.26
CA GLY A 69 2.27 -3.61 13.50
C GLY A 69 3.19 -2.81 14.41
N THR A 70 4.15 -2.05 13.86
CA THR A 70 5.03 -1.17 14.65
C THR A 70 4.33 0.11 15.11
N ALA A 71 3.41 0.65 14.31
CA ALA A 71 2.63 1.85 14.63
C ALA A 71 1.41 1.58 15.53
N SER A 72 1.11 0.31 15.87
CA SER A 72 -0.10 -0.11 16.60
C SER A 72 -1.42 0.30 15.91
N GLU A 73 -1.40 0.37 14.58
CA GLU A 73 -2.53 0.78 13.76
C GLU A 73 -3.42 -0.42 13.41
N ALA A 74 -4.29 -0.78 14.36
CA ALA A 74 -5.22 -1.92 14.24
C ALA A 74 -6.08 -1.83 12.97
N THR A 75 -6.55 -0.62 12.63
CA THR A 75 -7.42 -0.38 11.46
C THR A 75 -6.71 -0.63 10.12
N LEU A 76 -5.40 -0.36 10.03
CA LEU A 76 -4.62 -0.67 8.82
C LEU A 76 -4.42 -2.18 8.66
N THR A 77 -4.14 -2.87 9.76
CA THR A 77 -3.93 -4.32 9.78
C THR A 77 -5.19 -5.08 9.32
N GLU A 78 -6.37 -4.66 9.80
CA GLU A 78 -7.66 -5.23 9.39
C GLU A 78 -7.92 -5.06 7.88
N ARG A 79 -7.65 -3.86 7.34
CA ARG A 79 -7.86 -3.56 5.91
C ARG A 79 -6.96 -4.38 5.01
N ILE A 80 -5.69 -4.55 5.37
CA ILE A 80 -4.74 -5.36 4.58
C ILE A 80 -5.15 -6.84 4.63
N THR A 81 -5.56 -7.32 5.81
CA THR A 81 -6.07 -8.68 5.98
C THR A 81 -7.30 -8.91 5.11
N ALA A 82 -8.26 -7.99 5.09
CA ALA A 82 -9.43 -8.04 4.21
C ALA A 82 -9.04 -8.02 2.72
N LEU A 83 -8.07 -7.20 2.33
CA LEU A 83 -7.58 -7.13 0.95
C LEU A 83 -6.93 -8.45 0.50
N ARG A 84 -6.14 -9.10 1.38
CA ARG A 84 -5.50 -10.39 1.11
C ARG A 84 -6.52 -11.52 1.03
N HIS A 85 -7.51 -11.53 1.91
CA HIS A 85 -8.62 -12.51 1.85
C HIS A 85 -9.48 -12.31 0.60
N GLY A 86 -9.75 -11.06 0.19
CA GLY A 86 -10.48 -10.77 -1.06
C GLY A 86 -9.69 -11.09 -2.33
N ARG A 87 -8.37 -11.29 -2.25
CA ARG A 87 -7.52 -11.78 -3.35
C ARG A 87 -7.30 -13.28 -3.34
N THR A 88 -7.61 -13.96 -2.25
CA THR A 88 -7.49 -15.41 -2.18
C THR A 88 -8.55 -15.96 -3.15
N PRO A 89 -8.18 -16.59 -4.28
CA PRO A 89 -9.18 -17.36 -5.01
C PRO A 89 -9.69 -18.41 -4.02
N ALA A 90 -11.00 -18.62 -3.98
CA ALA A 90 -11.55 -19.77 -3.29
C ALA A 90 -10.84 -21.03 -3.80
N THR A 91 -9.86 -21.54 -3.05
CA THR A 91 -9.51 -22.94 -3.11
C THR A 91 -10.52 -23.62 -2.21
N ASP A 92 -11.74 -23.68 -2.75
CA ASP A 92 -12.66 -24.75 -2.50
C ASP A 92 -12.01 -26.00 -3.12
N GLU A 93 -11.54 -26.91 -2.27
CA GLU A 93 -11.81 -28.31 -2.55
C GLU A 93 -12.17 -28.99 -1.22
N PRO A 94 -13.45 -29.35 -1.02
CA PRO A 94 -13.87 -30.21 0.07
C PRO A 94 -13.65 -31.67 -0.35
N ARG A 95 -12.91 -32.41 0.48
CA ARG A 95 -13.12 -33.85 0.65
C ARG A 95 -12.91 -34.27 2.09
#